data_AF-A0A9P3PTP9-F1
#
_entry.id   AF-A0A9P3PTP9-F1
#
_cell.length_a   1.000
_cell.length_b   1.000
_cell.length_c   1.000
_cell.angle_alpha   90.00
_cell.angle_beta   90.00
_cell.angle_gamma   90.00
#
_symmetry.space_group_name_H-M   'P 1'
#
loop_
_entity.id
_entity.type
_entity.pdbx_description
1 polymer ?
#
loop_
_entity_poly.entity_id
_entity_poly.type
_entity_poly.pdbx_seq_one_letter_code
_entity_poly.pdbx_strand_id
1 'polypeptide(L)'
;MGFKALLLLSAIVTAVHSTRVHVNRGCILVNNNGICNGAAVGVYDSSAVIFGRFDGNNRDQHVLPGCRLNARWPVAYGDIFYGADNCLYDAKGQNINGQCCNHGMY
;
A
#
# COMPACT_ATOMS: atom_id res chain seq x y z
N MET A 1 48.06 -22.58 -28.67
CA MET A 1 46.96 -21.59 -28.72
C MET A 1 45.77 -22.22 -28.01
N GLY A 2 45.55 -21.94 -26.73
CA GLY A 2 44.45 -22.51 -25.94
C GLY A 2 43.37 -21.46 -25.70
N PHE A 3 42.14 -21.73 -26.15
CA PHE A 3 41.00 -20.83 -25.97
C PHE A 3 40.46 -20.89 -24.53
N LYS A 4 40.23 -19.69 -23.99
CA LYS A 4 39.59 -19.41 -22.68
C LYS A 4 38.15 -19.94 -22.65
N ALA A 5 37.74 -20.41 -21.48
CA ALA A 5 36.33 -20.34 -21.06
C ALA A 5 36.29 -19.78 -19.64
N LEU A 6 36.06 -18.48 -19.52
CA LEU A 6 35.78 -17.81 -18.24
C LEU A 6 34.26 -17.76 -18.11
N LEU A 7 33.69 -18.64 -17.29
CA LEU A 7 32.26 -18.64 -16.97
C LEU A 7 31.94 -17.40 -16.14
N LEU A 8 31.26 -16.43 -16.75
CA LEU A 8 30.67 -15.29 -16.04
C LEU A 8 29.39 -15.75 -15.35
N LEU A 9 29.46 -15.94 -14.03
CA LEU A 9 28.28 -16.11 -13.18
C LEU A 9 27.58 -14.76 -13.04
N SER A 10 26.60 -14.49 -13.91
CA SER A 10 25.69 -13.35 -13.73
C SER A 10 24.74 -13.64 -12.57
N ALA A 11 24.95 -12.98 -11.44
CA ALA A 11 23.99 -12.98 -10.34
C ALA A 11 22.68 -12.34 -10.83
N ILE A 12 21.59 -13.11 -10.79
CA ILE A 12 20.25 -12.60 -11.08
C ILE A 12 19.80 -11.81 -9.84
N VAL A 13 19.87 -10.48 -9.90
CA VAL A 13 19.23 -9.62 -8.91
C VAL A 13 17.74 -9.58 -9.24
N THR A 14 16.92 -10.33 -8.50
CA THR A 14 15.48 -10.16 -8.57
C THR A 14 15.13 -8.81 -7.96
N ALA A 15 14.74 -7.85 -8.79
CA ALA A 15 14.17 -6.60 -8.31
C ALA A 15 12.85 -6.92 -7.59
N VAL A 16 12.86 -6.88 -6.26
CA VAL A 16 11.64 -6.94 -5.45
C VAL A 16 10.87 -5.64 -5.67
N HIS A 17 9.92 -5.66 -6.59
CA HIS A 17 9.00 -4.55 -6.82
C HIS A 17 7.92 -4.56 -5.74
N SER A 18 7.89 -3.54 -4.88
CA SER A 18 6.81 -3.31 -3.94
C SER A 18 5.74 -2.40 -4.55
N THR A 19 4.49 -2.62 -4.15
CA THR A 19 3.40 -1.70 -4.42
C THR A 19 3.48 -0.56 -3.42
N ARG A 20 3.48 0.69 -3.86
CA ARG A 20 3.56 1.87 -2.99
C ARG A 20 2.16 2.40 -2.71
N VAL A 21 1.76 2.39 -1.45
CA VAL A 21 0.46 2.92 -1.01
C VAL A 21 0.64 4.36 -0.52
N HIS A 22 -0.03 5.30 -1.18
CA HIS A 22 -0.06 6.73 -0.88
C HIS A 22 -1.38 7.13 -0.23
N VAL A 23 -1.37 8.23 0.54
CA VAL A 23 -2.58 8.76 1.19
C VAL A 23 -2.91 10.15 0.64
N ASN A 24 -4.10 10.31 0.08
CA ASN A 24 -4.52 11.59 -0.50
C ASN A 24 -5.08 12.55 0.55
N ARG A 25 -5.56 12.05 1.69
CA ARG A 25 -6.07 12.87 2.81
C ARG A 25 -6.05 12.12 4.13
N GLY A 26 -5.77 12.82 5.22
CA GLY A 26 -5.79 12.25 6.57
C GLY A 26 -4.64 11.28 6.83
N CYS A 27 -4.86 10.34 7.74
CA CYS A 27 -3.92 9.27 8.08
C CYS A 27 -4.61 7.92 8.10
N ILE A 28 -3.86 6.86 7.77
CA ILE A 28 -4.29 5.46 7.78
C ILE A 28 -3.20 4.59 8.40
N LEU A 29 -3.56 3.38 8.84
CA LEU A 29 -2.60 2.32 9.15
C LEU A 29 -2.60 1.30 8.01
N VAL A 30 -1.43 1.01 7.42
CA VAL A 30 -1.23 -0.03 6.42
C VAL A 30 -0.32 -1.10 7.02
N ASN A 31 -0.81 -2.32 7.24
CA ASN A 31 -0.07 -3.40 7.91
C ASN A 31 0.60 -2.92 9.22
N ASN A 32 -0.14 -2.18 10.05
CA ASN A 32 0.33 -1.55 11.29
C ASN A 32 1.32 -0.39 11.14
N ASN A 33 1.64 0.06 9.92
CA ASN A 33 2.45 1.25 9.68
C ASN A 33 1.54 2.48 9.46
N GLY A 34 1.68 3.48 10.32
CA GLY A 34 0.93 4.74 10.24
C GLY A 34 1.51 5.68 9.20
N ILE A 35 0.72 6.00 8.18
CA ILE A 35 1.09 6.97 7.17
C ILE A 35 0.01 8.04 7.02
N CYS A 36 0.44 9.27 6.78
CA CYS A 36 -0.43 10.43 6.59
C CYS A 36 -0.26 10.99 5.18
N ASN A 37 -1.12 11.95 4.83
CA ASN A 37 -1.05 12.65 3.57
C ASN A 37 0.37 13.15 3.25
N GLY A 38 0.81 12.92 2.00
CA GLY A 38 2.16 13.24 1.53
C GLY A 38 3.21 12.15 1.77
N ALA A 39 2.86 11.09 2.51
CA ALA A 39 3.71 9.92 2.71
C ALA A 39 3.24 8.71 1.89
N ALA A 40 4.14 7.75 1.72
CA ALA A 40 3.84 6.46 1.08
C ALA A 40 4.63 5.33 1.74
N VAL A 41 4.03 4.13 1.77
CA VAL A 41 4.65 2.90 2.28
C VAL A 41 4.71 1.84 1.19
N GLY A 42 5.79 1.08 1.14
CA GLY A 42 5.90 -0.08 0.27
C GLY A 42 5.24 -1.30 0.89
N VAL A 43 4.43 -2.01 0.12
CA VAL A 43 3.87 -3.32 0.43
C VAL A 43 4.40 -4.33 -0.59
N TYR A 44 5.14 -5.32 -0.10
CA TYR A 44 5.76 -6.35 -0.95
C TYR A 44 4.76 -7.41 -1.42
N ASP A 45 3.71 -7.64 -0.63
CA ASP A 45 2.64 -8.57 -0.96
C ASP A 45 1.61 -7.97 -1.94
N SER A 46 0.78 -8.86 -2.50
CA SER A 46 -0.42 -8.53 -3.29
C SER A 46 -1.62 -8.10 -2.44
N SER A 47 -1.41 -7.80 -1.16
CA SER A 47 -2.47 -7.43 -0.22
C SER A 47 -1.95 -6.65 0.98
N ALA A 48 -2.84 -5.86 1.60
CA ALA A 48 -2.59 -5.23 2.88
C ALA A 48 -3.87 -5.12 3.71
N VAL A 49 -3.72 -5.05 5.02
CA VAL A 49 -4.79 -4.61 5.92
C VAL A 49 -4.65 -3.11 6.11
N ILE A 50 -5.69 -2.37 5.72
CA ILE A 50 -5.76 -0.92 5.86
C ILE A 50 -6.81 -0.58 6.91
N PHE A 51 -6.42 0.17 7.92
CA PHE A 51 -7.36 0.82 8.83
C PHE A 51 -7.42 2.30 8.52
N GLY A 52 -8.62 2.85 8.40
CA GLY A 52 -8.82 4.23 8.01
C GLY A 52 -9.96 4.88 8.78
N ARG A 53 -10.33 6.09 8.34
CA ARG A 53 -11.41 6.89 8.96
C ARG A 53 -11.21 7.12 10.46
N PHE A 54 -9.98 7.38 10.87
CA PHE A 54 -9.70 7.87 12.22
C PHE A 54 -10.34 9.24 12.42
N ASP A 55 -10.97 9.47 13.57
CA ASP A 55 -11.50 10.78 13.93
C ASP A 55 -10.34 11.73 14.27
N GLY A 56 -10.12 12.74 13.42
CA GLY A 56 -9.06 13.74 13.62
C GLY A 56 -9.31 14.69 14.80
N ASN A 57 -10.51 14.69 15.38
CA ASN A 57 -10.82 15.44 16.60
C ASN A 57 -10.58 14.63 17.87
N ASN A 58 -10.45 13.30 17.76
CA ASN A 58 -10.18 12.45 18.90
C ASN A 58 -8.75 12.71 19.42
N ARG A 59 -8.63 12.97 20.73
CA ARG A 59 -7.37 13.27 21.43
C ARG A 59 -6.96 12.17 22.41
N ASP A 60 -7.66 11.05 22.41
CA ASP A 60 -7.36 9.89 23.22
C ASP A 60 -6.00 9.32 22.84
N GLN A 61 -5.32 8.71 23.80
CA GLN A 61 -4.06 8.02 23.56
C GLN A 61 -4.22 6.84 22.57
N HIS A 62 -5.43 6.29 22.48
CA HIS A 62 -5.79 5.19 21.59
C HIS A 62 -7.04 5.57 20.80
N VAL A 63 -6.89 5.71 19.49
CA VAL A 63 -8.00 6.03 18.58
C VAL A 63 -8.42 4.79 17.82
N LEU A 64 -9.71 4.47 17.85
CA LEU A 64 -10.26 3.37 17.07
C LEU A 64 -10.42 3.80 15.60
N PRO A 65 -10.09 2.92 14.64
CA PRO A 65 -10.36 3.21 13.24
C PRO A 65 -11.86 3.09 12.96
N GLY A 66 -12.37 3.99 12.11
CA GLY A 66 -13.75 3.94 11.64
C GLY A 66 -13.99 2.93 10.51
N CYS A 67 -12.97 2.20 10.04
CA CYS A 67 -13.11 1.12 9.08
C CYS A 67 -11.88 0.19 9.02
N ARG A 68 -12.09 -1.03 8.52
CA ARG A 68 -11.03 -1.99 8.18
C ARG A 68 -11.24 -2.52 6.76
N LEU A 69 -10.24 -2.36 5.91
CA LEU A 69 -10.21 -2.86 4.54
C LEU A 69 -9.14 -3.94 4.40
N ASN A 70 -9.51 -5.12 3.90
CA ASN A 70 -8.57 -6.14 3.45
C ASN A 70 -8.34 -5.95 1.95
N ALA A 71 -7.36 -5.11 1.61
CA ALA A 71 -7.09 -4.72 0.24
C ALA A 71 -6.29 -5.78 -0.52
N ARG A 72 -6.53 -5.91 -1.82
CA ARG A 72 -5.81 -6.79 -2.74
C ARG A 72 -5.53 -6.13 -4.08
N TRP A 73 -4.40 -6.47 -4.67
CA TRP A 73 -3.94 -6.01 -5.98
C TRP A 73 -2.98 -7.05 -6.59
N PRO A 74 -2.77 -7.06 -7.91
CA PRO A 74 -1.68 -7.85 -8.52
C PRO A 74 -0.32 -7.55 -7.90
N VAL A 75 0.58 -8.53 -7.83
CA VAL A 75 1.95 -8.31 -7.34
C VAL A 75 2.63 -7.19 -8.13
N ALA A 76 3.41 -6.35 -7.45
CA ALA A 76 4.16 -5.25 -8.07
C ALA A 76 3.25 -4.28 -8.88
N TYR A 77 2.12 -3.88 -8.31
CA TYR A 77 1.11 -3.07 -9.00
C TYR A 77 1.55 -1.64 -9.32
N GLY A 78 2.66 -1.18 -8.75
CA GLY A 78 3.12 0.21 -8.83
C GLY A 78 2.57 1.05 -7.70
N ASP A 79 2.11 2.28 -8.01
CA ASP A 79 1.53 3.18 -7.01
C ASP A 79 0.01 2.97 -6.89
N ILE A 80 -0.47 2.92 -5.64
CA ILE A 80 -1.88 2.91 -5.25
C ILE A 80 -2.14 4.10 -4.35
N PHE A 81 -3.31 4.72 -4.49
CA PHE A 81 -3.72 5.92 -3.76
C PHE A 81 -4.96 5.62 -2.93
N TYR A 82 -4.86 5.82 -1.62
CA TYR A 82 -6.01 5.87 -0.73
C TYR A 82 -6.67 7.26 -0.85
N GLY A 83 -7.82 7.29 -1.52
CA GLY A 83 -8.58 8.49 -1.84
C GLY A 83 -9.21 9.15 -0.61
N ALA A 84 -9.60 10.41 -0.77
CA ALA A 84 -10.30 11.16 0.28
C ALA A 84 -11.72 10.62 0.56
N ASP A 85 -12.26 9.84 -0.37
CA ASP A 85 -13.51 9.09 -0.28
C ASP A 85 -13.33 7.70 0.33
N ASN A 86 -12.12 7.38 0.83
CA ASN A 86 -11.76 6.12 1.47
C ASN A 86 -11.66 4.91 0.52
N CYS A 87 -11.54 5.15 -0.79
CA CYS A 87 -11.39 4.11 -1.79
C CYS A 87 -9.94 3.99 -2.30
N LEU A 88 -9.58 2.82 -2.84
CA LEU A 88 -8.27 2.59 -3.46
C LEU A 88 -8.32 2.87 -4.97
N TYR A 89 -7.32 3.59 -5.45
CA TYR A 89 -7.14 3.95 -6.84
C TYR A 89 -5.75 3.57 -7.33
N ASP A 90 -5.63 3.20 -8.60
CA ASP A 90 -4.34 3.07 -9.24
C ASP A 90 -3.74 4.45 -9.61
N ALA A 91 -2.52 4.45 -10.14
CA ALA A 91 -1.84 5.67 -10.59
C ALA A 91 -2.55 6.43 -11.73
N LYS A 92 -3.56 5.83 -12.38
CA LYS A 92 -4.40 6.45 -13.41
C LYS A 92 -5.70 7.00 -12.85
N GLY A 93 -5.94 6.86 -11.54
CA GLY A 93 -7.19 7.25 -10.89
C GLY A 93 -8.33 6.26 -11.14
N GLN A 94 -8.05 5.04 -11.58
CA GLN A 94 -9.06 3.98 -11.70
C GLN A 94 -9.26 3.31 -10.36
N ASN A 95 -10.53 3.20 -9.93
CA ASN A 95 -10.85 2.52 -8.69
C ASN A 95 -10.48 1.03 -8.79
N ILE A 96 -9.73 0.52 -7.83
CA ILE A 96 -9.23 -0.85 -7.84
C ILE A 96 -10.35 -1.77 -7.33
N ASN A 97 -11.20 -2.23 -8.23
CA ASN A 97 -12.28 -3.20 -7.98
C ASN A 97 -13.29 -2.78 -6.90
N GLY A 98 -13.59 -1.50 -6.76
CA GLY A 98 -14.55 -1.00 -5.77
C GLY A 98 -14.06 -1.08 -4.32
N GLN A 99 -12.76 -1.25 -4.09
CA GLN A 99 -12.22 -1.46 -2.75
C GLN A 99 -12.24 -0.17 -1.95
N CYS A 100 -13.19 -0.07 -1.03
CA CYS A 100 -13.41 1.11 -0.20
C CYS A 100 -13.59 0.76 1.27
N CYS A 101 -13.05 1.62 2.14
CA CYS A 101 -13.11 1.51 3.58
C CYS A 101 -14.39 2.20 4.10
N ASN A 102 -15.56 1.75 3.62
CA ASN A 102 -16.84 2.47 3.79
C ASN A 102 -17.73 1.96 4.93
N HIS A 103 -17.53 0.74 5.40
CA HIS A 103 -18.24 0.20 6.57
C HIS A 103 -17.29 0.06 7.77
N GLY A 104 -17.74 0.55 8.91
CA GLY A 104 -17.03 0.46 10.17
C GLY A 104 -17.07 -0.95 10.74
N MET A 105 -15.99 -1.29 11.45
CA MET A 105 -16.12 -2.18 12.60
C MET A 105 -16.89 -1.32 13.60
N TYR A 106 -18.02 -1.80 14.13
CA TYR A 106 -19.03 -1.11 14.98
C TYR A 106 -19.92 -0.03 14.31
#